data_AF-A0A7R9HK30-F1
#
_entry.id   AF-A0A7R9HK30-F1
#
_cell.length_a   1.000
_cell.length_b   1.000
_cell.length_c   1.000
_cell.angle_alpha   90.00
_cell.angle_beta   90.00
_cell.angle_gamma   90.00
#
_symmetry.space_group_name_H-M   'P 1'
#
loop_
_entity.id
_entity.type
_entity.pdbx_description
1 polymer ?
#
loop_
_entity_poly.entity_id
_entity_poly.type
_entity_poly.pdbx_seq_one_letter_code
_entity_poly.pdbx_strand_id
1 'polypeptide(L)'
;MLQTLNINKDETLHKGRTFANPTTNIVDLRWKVQIAKDLQAVQMGSYESGDPNEKQGYFNWLSVTGKNITNVVCQRSLNKVEWLDLSDNYLSDLSFLEGCTLLEELRLTHNVLEHLPDCIHQLTHLVKLDLSRNYLTTLAPLGASELPALRFLDVSYNQLNNLSGVEACQELFEFYAAYNKLDHYDDLSSLRNCQFLKVINLTGNEVEKGEVFTKFIIFNFQDVEYVGSYSVQESDVAEAIEIFSGCLDKDYLLRQHSASDLQTLTELTLVHCSIKKVWLPGNVLPNLYSVNLSYNMLTYMWGMHTLPTLHTLCLAHNEVCAQWMAEEELKKEEGEYYPRLQVLYLNNNKITTMKRLQLAALPALETLFLQDNQLKSLTGLKGATTLSRLVLDRNRIEFVTQEDFDGLEKLRELYLEGNKLKELFFIQGLNKLDRLFLAYNRIMDINEVSFLATLNNLKEVTLLGNPLCRKVNYYQIILKHMATIELLDGHRINLNK
;
A
#
# COMPACT_ATOMS: atom_id res chain seq x y z
N MET A 1 -11.91 -12.62 -15.23
CA MET A 1 -10.76 -11.71 -15.37
C MET A 1 -11.31 -10.31 -15.33
N LEU A 2 -11.06 -9.62 -14.22
CA LEU A 2 -11.49 -8.25 -13.99
C LEU A 2 -10.49 -7.31 -14.70
N GLN A 3 -10.84 -6.76 -15.86
CA GLN A 3 -9.96 -5.83 -16.59
C GLN A 3 -10.08 -4.39 -16.08
N THR A 4 -11.27 -4.01 -15.63
CA THR A 4 -11.56 -2.66 -15.11
C THR A 4 -12.21 -2.77 -13.74
N LEU A 5 -11.71 -2.01 -12.77
CA LEU A 5 -12.33 -1.81 -11.47
C LEU A 5 -12.75 -0.35 -11.33
N ASN A 6 -14.04 -0.12 -11.09
CA ASN A 6 -14.60 1.20 -10.84
C ASN A 6 -15.33 1.22 -9.51
N ILE A 7 -14.83 2.01 -8.56
CA ILE A 7 -15.47 2.25 -7.27
C ILE A 7 -15.75 3.74 -7.19
N ASN A 8 -17.04 4.08 -7.21
CA ASN A 8 -17.51 5.42 -6.87
C ASN A 8 -18.30 5.29 -5.58
N LYS A 9 -17.94 6.10 -4.59
CA LYS A 9 -18.64 6.10 -3.31
C LYS A 9 -19.91 6.95 -3.45
N ASP A 10 -20.95 6.38 -4.05
CA ASP A 10 -22.31 6.84 -3.74
C ASP A 10 -22.59 6.49 -2.27
N GLU A 11 -23.10 7.47 -1.52
CA GLU A 11 -23.22 7.55 -0.06
C GLU A 11 -23.91 6.36 0.63
N THR A 12 -23.37 5.14 0.63
CA THR A 12 -23.97 4.04 1.43
C THR A 12 -22.95 2.95 1.78
N LEU A 13 -21.98 3.24 2.64
CA LEU A 13 -21.27 2.19 3.40
C LEU A 13 -20.80 2.73 4.77
N HIS A 14 -21.72 3.40 5.49
CA HIS A 14 -21.71 3.40 6.95
C HIS A 14 -22.68 2.32 7.42
N LYS A 15 -22.26 1.05 7.37
CA LYS A 15 -22.84 0.06 8.29
C LYS A 15 -22.26 0.39 9.66
N GLY A 16 -23.06 1.10 10.46
CA GLY A 16 -22.69 1.52 11.80
C GLY A 16 -22.27 0.32 12.64
N ARG A 17 -21.15 0.47 13.35
CA ARG A 17 -20.91 -0.31 14.56
C ARG A 17 -22.01 0.07 15.55
N THR A 18 -22.96 -0.83 15.77
CA THR A 18 -23.81 -0.75 16.95
C THR A 18 -22.96 -1.12 18.15
N PHE A 19 -22.51 -0.11 18.89
CA PHE A 19 -22.01 -0.32 20.23
C PHE A 19 -23.19 -0.77 21.10
N ALA A 20 -23.19 -2.02 21.51
CA ALA A 20 -23.98 -2.42 22.65
C ALA A 20 -23.42 -1.68 23.87
N ASN A 21 -24.26 -0.87 24.51
CA ASN A 21 -23.99 -0.19 25.77
C ASN A 21 -23.39 -1.21 26.77
N PRO A 22 -22.19 -0.99 27.34
CA PRO A 22 -21.63 -1.88 28.35
C PRO A 22 -22.29 -1.54 29.69
N THR A 23 -23.53 -1.99 29.84
CA THR A 23 -24.08 -2.21 31.17
C THR A 23 -24.47 -3.67 31.24
N THR A 24 -23.73 -4.40 32.09
CA THR A 24 -24.00 -5.77 32.53
C THR A 24 -24.04 -6.82 31.43
N ASN A 25 -22.87 -7.25 31.00
CA ASN A 25 -22.52 -8.67 30.98
C ASN A 25 -21.01 -8.78 31.13
N ILE A 26 -20.60 -8.95 32.38
CA ILE A 26 -19.31 -9.54 32.75
C ILE A 26 -19.26 -10.87 31.99
N VAL A 27 -18.52 -10.92 30.86
CA VAL A 27 -18.14 -12.20 30.28
C VAL A 27 -17.14 -12.79 31.25
N ASP A 28 -17.69 -13.70 32.04
CA ASP A 28 -17.10 -14.46 33.12
C ASP A 28 -15.62 -14.80 32.85
N LEU A 29 -14.73 -14.17 33.63
CA LEU A 29 -13.33 -14.57 33.83
C LEU A 29 -13.20 -15.98 34.47
N ARG A 30 -14.27 -16.78 34.46
CA ARG A 30 -14.31 -18.16 34.94
C ARG A 30 -13.38 -19.08 34.18
N TRP A 31 -13.02 -18.82 32.91
CA TRP A 31 -12.08 -19.71 32.20
C TRP A 31 -10.62 -19.53 32.68
N LYS A 32 -10.18 -18.30 32.97
CA LYS A 32 -8.85 -18.06 33.58
C LYS A 32 -8.77 -18.57 35.02
N VAL A 33 -9.87 -18.51 35.78
CA VAL A 33 -9.94 -18.99 37.17
C VAL A 33 -10.16 -20.50 37.23
N GLN A 34 -10.85 -21.12 36.28
CA GLN A 34 -11.02 -22.58 36.23
C GLN A 34 -9.70 -23.26 35.84
N ILE A 35 -8.99 -22.75 34.81
CA ILE A 35 -7.67 -23.27 34.44
C ILE A 35 -6.62 -22.99 35.52
N ALA A 36 -6.64 -21.84 36.20
CA ALA A 36 -5.72 -21.55 37.30
C ALA A 36 -6.06 -22.30 38.61
N LYS A 37 -7.35 -22.60 38.87
CA LYS A 37 -7.77 -23.45 40.01
C LYS A 37 -7.56 -24.94 39.73
N ASP A 38 -7.65 -25.36 38.47
CA ASP A 38 -7.32 -26.72 38.03
C ASP A 38 -5.79 -26.92 37.98
N LEU A 39 -5.00 -25.87 37.74
CA LEU A 39 -3.53 -25.86 37.83
C LEU A 39 -2.97 -25.77 39.26
N GLN A 40 -3.76 -25.39 40.26
CA GLN A 40 -3.37 -25.47 41.68
C GLN A 40 -3.76 -26.81 42.35
N ALA A 41 -4.38 -27.74 41.60
CA ALA A 41 -4.72 -29.07 42.11
C ALA A 41 -3.69 -30.17 41.78
N VAL A 42 -2.64 -29.89 41.00
CA VAL A 42 -1.66 -30.92 40.62
C VAL A 42 -0.43 -30.83 41.53
N GLN A 43 -0.60 -31.26 42.78
CA GLN A 43 0.49 -31.78 43.61
C GLN A 43 0.37 -33.30 43.68
N MET A 44 1.38 -33.96 43.12
CA MET A 44 1.85 -35.33 43.36
C MET A 44 0.86 -36.49 43.21
N GLY A 45 1.15 -37.33 42.23
CA GLY A 45 0.84 -38.75 42.24
C GLY A 45 2.09 -39.55 41.85
N SER A 46 3.03 -39.71 42.78
CA SER A 46 4.06 -40.74 42.70
C SER A 46 3.41 -42.10 42.94
N TYR A 47 3.65 -43.09 42.08
CA TYR A 47 3.72 -44.48 42.54
C TYR A 47 4.60 -45.30 41.59
N GLU A 48 5.78 -45.69 42.08
CA GLU A 48 6.43 -46.93 41.67
C GLU A 48 5.72 -48.06 42.44
N SER A 49 5.00 -48.95 41.75
CA SER A 49 4.65 -50.28 42.27
C SER A 49 5.13 -51.34 41.28
N GLY A 50 6.05 -52.17 41.75
CA GLY A 50 6.47 -53.39 41.07
C GLY A 50 5.44 -54.51 41.24
N ASP A 51 4.25 -54.35 40.66
CA ASP A 51 3.22 -55.40 40.61
C ASP A 51 2.87 -55.76 39.14
N PRO A 52 3.03 -57.02 38.70
CA PRO A 52 2.73 -57.42 37.32
C PRO A 52 1.24 -57.44 36.95
N ASN A 53 0.31 -57.07 37.85
CA ASN A 53 -1.14 -57.21 37.64
C ASN A 53 -2.00 -55.94 37.89
N GLU A 54 -1.42 -54.74 37.97
CA GLU A 54 -2.22 -53.50 38.09
C GLU A 54 -2.78 -53.03 36.73
N LYS A 55 -4.10 -52.79 36.71
CA LYS A 55 -4.88 -52.32 35.55
C LYS A 55 -4.30 -51.01 35.00
N GLN A 56 -4.02 -50.97 33.70
CA GLN A 56 -3.58 -49.80 32.94
C GLN A 56 -4.54 -48.61 33.14
N GLY A 57 -4.15 -47.65 33.99
CA GLY A 57 -4.73 -46.32 34.00
C GLY A 57 -4.34 -45.60 32.70
N TYR A 58 -5.32 -45.18 31.91
CA TYR A 58 -5.10 -44.40 30.70
C TYR A 58 -4.66 -43.00 31.09
N PHE A 59 -3.43 -42.61 30.75
CA PHE A 59 -2.94 -41.25 30.97
C PHE A 59 -3.34 -40.39 29.77
N ASN A 60 -4.30 -39.48 29.95
CA ASN A 60 -4.68 -38.49 28.92
C ASN A 60 -3.67 -37.34 28.80
N TRP A 61 -2.70 -37.27 29.71
CA TRP A 61 -1.63 -36.27 29.67
C TRP A 61 -0.27 -36.92 29.92
N LEU A 62 0.77 -36.41 29.28
CA LEU A 62 2.15 -36.86 29.41
C LEU A 62 3.09 -35.66 29.38
N SER A 63 3.94 -35.53 30.39
CA SER A 63 4.96 -34.48 30.45
C SER A 63 6.33 -35.09 30.69
N VAL A 64 7.26 -34.85 29.76
CA VAL A 64 8.63 -35.34 29.80
C VAL A 64 9.60 -34.21 29.48
N THR A 65 9.67 -33.23 30.38
CA THR A 65 10.49 -32.02 30.22
C THR A 65 11.89 -32.17 30.79
N GLY A 66 12.89 -31.55 30.16
CA GLY A 66 14.25 -31.48 30.72
C GLY A 66 14.99 -32.82 30.79
N LYS A 67 14.67 -33.77 29.90
CA LYS A 67 15.19 -35.14 29.94
C LYS A 67 16.25 -35.43 28.87
N ASN A 68 16.72 -34.41 28.18
CA ASN A 68 17.70 -34.52 27.10
C ASN A 68 17.26 -35.49 25.99
N ILE A 69 15.96 -35.58 25.73
CA ILE A 69 15.41 -36.49 24.72
C ILE A 69 15.75 -35.95 23.32
N THR A 70 16.29 -36.80 22.46
CA THR A 70 16.61 -36.47 21.06
C THR A 70 15.63 -37.07 20.06
N ASN A 71 14.93 -38.15 20.42
CA ASN A 71 13.95 -38.82 19.57
C ASN A 71 12.91 -39.56 20.42
N VAL A 72 11.66 -39.62 19.93
CA VAL A 72 10.56 -40.38 20.53
C VAL A 72 10.25 -41.60 19.66
N VAL A 73 10.53 -42.80 20.16
CA VAL A 73 10.43 -44.06 19.38
C VAL A 73 9.07 -44.76 19.53
N CYS A 74 8.22 -44.34 20.47
CA CYS A 74 6.99 -45.06 20.86
C CYS A 74 5.68 -44.42 20.36
N GLN A 75 5.51 -44.29 19.04
CA GLN A 75 4.30 -43.74 18.38
C GLN A 75 2.98 -44.35 18.87
N ARG A 76 2.91 -45.69 18.98
CA ARG A 76 1.63 -46.40 19.24
C ARG A 76 1.02 -46.13 20.61
N SER A 77 1.80 -45.63 21.56
CA SER A 77 1.32 -45.34 22.92
C SER A 77 0.81 -43.91 23.08
N LEU A 78 1.12 -43.02 22.13
CA LEU A 78 0.80 -41.59 22.19
C LEU A 78 -0.53 -41.23 21.53
N ASN A 79 -1.14 -42.15 20.78
CA ASN A 79 -2.41 -41.93 20.07
C ASN A 79 -3.64 -41.74 20.99
N LYS A 80 -3.47 -41.90 22.30
CA LYS A 80 -4.49 -41.67 23.33
C LYS A 80 -4.23 -40.44 24.18
N VAL A 81 -3.11 -39.76 23.96
CA VAL A 81 -2.71 -38.59 24.75
C VAL A 81 -3.43 -37.36 24.19
N GLU A 82 -4.05 -36.59 25.08
CA GLU A 82 -4.70 -35.31 24.79
C GLU A 82 -3.75 -34.15 25.09
N TRP A 83 -2.91 -34.26 26.12
CA TRP A 83 -1.91 -33.25 26.45
C TRP A 83 -0.49 -33.82 26.48
N LEU A 84 0.38 -33.32 25.62
CA LEU A 84 1.79 -33.71 25.53
C LEU A 84 2.73 -32.52 25.76
N ASP A 85 3.58 -32.62 26.77
CA ASP A 85 4.66 -31.66 27.03
C ASP A 85 6.02 -32.34 26.89
N LEU A 86 6.79 -31.90 25.89
CA LEU A 86 8.14 -32.36 25.57
C LEU A 86 9.14 -31.20 25.57
N SER A 87 8.83 -30.13 26.31
CA SER A 87 9.66 -28.93 26.39
C SER A 87 11.03 -29.19 27.03
N ASP A 88 12.00 -28.33 26.75
CA ASP A 88 13.38 -28.42 27.29
C ASP A 88 14.05 -29.76 26.98
N ASN A 89 14.04 -30.14 25.70
CA ASN A 89 14.71 -31.34 25.19
C ASN A 89 15.54 -30.99 23.95
N TYR A 90 16.00 -32.01 23.23
CA TYR A 90 16.81 -31.87 22.01
C TYR A 90 16.13 -32.54 20.82
N LEU A 91 14.79 -32.43 20.73
CA LEU A 91 14.03 -32.99 19.62
C LEU A 91 14.29 -32.21 18.33
N SER A 92 14.62 -32.92 17.26
CA SER A 92 14.72 -32.39 15.90
C SER A 92 13.68 -32.99 14.94
N ASP A 93 13.08 -34.12 15.31
CA ASP A 93 12.10 -34.86 14.51
C ASP A 93 10.81 -35.08 15.31
N LEU A 94 9.68 -34.77 14.66
CA LEU A 94 8.34 -34.88 15.20
C LEU A 94 7.48 -35.88 14.42
N SER A 95 8.08 -36.75 13.59
CA SER A 95 7.37 -37.79 12.84
C SER A 95 6.54 -38.70 13.76
N PHE A 96 6.90 -38.79 15.04
CA PHE A 96 6.14 -39.54 16.04
C PHE A 96 4.72 -38.99 16.31
N LEU A 97 4.39 -37.78 15.85
CA LEU A 97 3.04 -37.22 15.96
C LEU A 97 2.05 -37.86 14.99
N GLU A 98 2.52 -38.64 14.01
CA GLU A 98 1.65 -39.38 13.10
C GLU A 98 0.68 -40.28 13.89
N GLY A 99 -0.62 -40.07 13.68
CA GLY A 99 -1.68 -40.81 14.37
C GLY A 99 -2.08 -40.27 15.76
N CYS A 100 -1.43 -39.21 16.27
CA CYS A 100 -1.78 -38.55 17.55
C CYS A 100 -3.00 -37.60 17.42
N THR A 101 -4.06 -38.07 16.76
CA THR A 101 -5.22 -37.25 16.34
C THR A 101 -6.10 -36.71 17.48
N LEU A 102 -5.91 -37.18 18.71
CA LEU A 102 -6.62 -36.74 19.91
C LEU A 102 -5.90 -35.62 20.68
N LEU A 103 -4.72 -35.18 20.24
CA LEU A 103 -3.99 -34.12 20.92
C LEU A 103 -4.78 -32.80 20.90
N GLU A 104 -4.98 -32.24 22.09
CA GLU A 104 -5.57 -30.92 22.35
C GLU A 104 -4.49 -29.89 22.73
N GLU A 105 -3.44 -30.31 23.45
CA GLU A 105 -2.32 -29.43 23.81
C GLU A 105 -0.97 -30.10 23.54
N LEU A 106 -0.11 -29.41 22.79
CA LEU A 106 1.24 -29.83 22.47
C LEU A 106 2.24 -28.72 22.81
N ARG A 107 3.18 -29.02 23.71
CA ARG A 107 4.29 -28.13 24.07
C ARG A 107 5.63 -28.73 23.68
N LEU A 108 6.37 -27.97 22.89
CA LEU A 108 7.66 -28.30 22.32
C LEU A 108 8.66 -27.15 22.51
N THR A 109 8.43 -26.32 23.52
CA THR A 109 9.27 -25.16 23.84
C THR A 109 10.71 -25.60 24.08
N HIS A 110 11.68 -24.81 23.60
CA HIS A 110 13.10 -25.06 23.84
C HIS A 110 13.55 -26.46 23.39
N ASN A 111 13.44 -26.69 22.08
CA ASN A 111 13.97 -27.87 21.39
C ASN A 111 14.89 -27.40 20.23
N VAL A 112 15.26 -28.31 19.32
CA VAL A 112 16.15 -28.02 18.18
C VAL A 112 15.42 -28.23 16.84
N LEU A 113 14.14 -27.87 16.79
CA LEU A 113 13.30 -28.07 15.60
C LEU A 113 13.63 -27.03 14.52
N GLU A 114 14.02 -27.50 13.33
CA GLU A 114 14.24 -26.65 12.15
C GLU A 114 13.00 -26.63 11.22
N HIS A 115 12.20 -27.71 11.24
CA HIS A 115 11.01 -27.89 10.42
C HIS A 115 9.89 -28.57 11.21
N LEU A 116 8.64 -28.30 10.83
CA LEU A 116 7.48 -29.06 11.26
C LEU A 116 7.30 -30.32 10.39
N PRO A 117 6.77 -31.43 10.93
CA PRO A 117 6.53 -32.64 10.17
C PRO A 117 5.31 -32.46 9.25
N ASP A 118 5.31 -33.12 8.10
CA ASP A 118 4.17 -33.04 7.16
C ASP A 118 2.86 -33.49 7.79
N CYS A 119 2.88 -34.40 8.77
CA CYS A 119 1.68 -34.91 9.44
C CYS A 119 1.06 -33.95 10.48
N ILE A 120 1.65 -32.79 10.74
CA ILE A 120 1.17 -31.85 11.79
C ILE A 120 -0.28 -31.41 11.56
N HIS A 121 -0.71 -31.30 10.29
CA HIS A 121 -2.08 -30.94 9.92
C HIS A 121 -3.14 -31.98 10.32
N GLN A 122 -2.74 -33.21 10.70
CA GLN A 122 -3.66 -34.25 11.15
C GLN A 122 -4.15 -34.03 12.59
N LEU A 123 -3.52 -33.12 13.35
CA LEU A 123 -3.86 -32.80 14.73
C LEU A 123 -5.09 -31.87 14.79
N THR A 124 -6.21 -32.34 14.23
CA THR A 124 -7.43 -31.55 14.03
C THR A 124 -8.14 -31.13 15.32
N HIS A 125 -7.86 -31.79 16.45
CA HIS A 125 -8.37 -31.43 17.78
C HIS A 125 -7.43 -30.48 18.55
N LEU A 126 -6.28 -30.11 17.98
CA LEU A 126 -5.28 -29.31 18.68
C LEU A 126 -5.82 -27.92 18.95
N VAL A 127 -5.91 -27.56 20.23
CA VAL A 127 -6.36 -26.26 20.73
C VAL A 127 -5.17 -25.35 21.02
N LYS A 128 -4.07 -25.94 21.52
CA LYS A 128 -2.89 -25.19 21.92
C LYS A 128 -1.60 -25.82 21.40
N LEU A 129 -0.79 -25.01 20.73
CA LEU A 129 0.50 -25.39 20.20
C LEU A 129 1.58 -24.38 20.63
N ASP A 130 2.58 -24.87 21.35
CA ASP A 130 3.77 -24.08 21.72
C ASP A 130 5.01 -24.68 21.07
N LEU A 131 5.58 -23.91 20.14
CA LEU A 131 6.79 -24.20 19.37
C LEU A 131 7.88 -23.15 19.64
N SER A 132 7.75 -22.37 20.73
CA SER A 132 8.66 -21.28 21.01
C SER A 132 10.08 -21.76 21.31
N ARG A 133 11.09 -20.92 21.05
CA ARG A 133 12.51 -21.22 21.28
C ARG A 133 12.98 -22.46 20.50
N ASN A 134 12.76 -22.45 19.20
CA ASN A 134 13.26 -23.45 18.25
C ASN A 134 14.03 -22.74 17.11
N TYR A 135 14.30 -23.44 16.01
CA TYR A 135 15.02 -22.92 14.84
C TYR A 135 14.14 -22.91 13.58
N LEU A 136 12.82 -22.84 13.73
CA LEU A 136 11.87 -22.92 12.61
C LEU A 136 12.07 -21.75 11.64
N THR A 137 12.10 -22.07 10.35
CA THR A 137 12.19 -21.08 9.26
C THR A 137 10.87 -20.89 8.49
N THR A 138 9.94 -21.83 8.62
CA THR A 138 8.62 -21.80 7.97
C THR A 138 7.58 -22.55 8.79
N LEU A 139 6.31 -22.15 8.65
CA LEU A 139 5.13 -22.83 9.22
C LEU A 139 4.26 -23.49 8.14
N ALA A 140 4.72 -23.53 6.88
CA ALA A 140 3.94 -24.02 5.74
C ALA A 140 3.26 -25.40 5.94
N PRO A 141 3.84 -26.37 6.67
CA PRO A 141 3.16 -27.65 6.96
C PRO A 141 1.83 -27.51 7.73
N LEU A 142 1.62 -26.43 8.49
CA LEU A 142 0.31 -26.13 9.11
C LEU A 142 -0.76 -25.83 8.06
N GLY A 143 -0.37 -25.26 6.90
CA GLY A 143 -1.27 -24.86 5.82
C GLY A 143 -1.75 -26.00 4.91
N ALA A 144 -1.32 -27.24 5.16
CA ALA A 144 -1.70 -28.40 4.34
C ALA A 144 -3.17 -28.81 4.50
N SER A 145 -3.79 -28.50 5.65
CA SER A 145 -5.20 -28.70 5.93
C SER A 145 -5.67 -27.71 7.01
N GLU A 146 -6.97 -27.51 7.16
CA GLU A 146 -7.50 -26.63 8.21
C GLU A 146 -7.22 -27.23 9.60
N LEU A 147 -6.85 -26.37 10.55
CA LEU A 147 -6.72 -26.69 11.98
C LEU A 147 -7.88 -26.01 12.73
N PRO A 148 -9.07 -26.61 12.71
CA PRO A 148 -10.32 -25.93 13.09
C PRO A 148 -10.44 -25.67 14.59
N ALA A 149 -9.62 -26.32 15.43
CA ALA A 149 -9.70 -26.19 16.88
C ALA A 149 -8.61 -25.26 17.45
N LEU A 150 -7.61 -24.85 16.66
CA LEU A 150 -6.42 -24.18 17.20
C LEU A 150 -6.73 -22.75 17.63
N ARG A 151 -6.58 -22.48 18.93
CA ARG A 151 -6.87 -21.18 19.57
C ARG A 151 -5.62 -20.48 20.07
N PHE A 152 -4.56 -21.22 20.39
CA PHE A 152 -3.30 -20.68 20.87
C PHE A 152 -2.15 -21.22 20.03
N LEU A 153 -1.31 -20.32 19.53
CA LEU A 153 -0.09 -20.64 18.82
C LEU A 153 1.06 -19.74 19.28
N ASP A 154 2.11 -20.34 19.85
CA ASP A 154 3.36 -19.64 20.16
C ASP A 154 4.51 -20.18 19.31
N VAL A 155 5.09 -19.32 18.49
CA VAL A 155 6.25 -19.55 17.63
C VAL A 155 7.34 -18.51 17.90
N SER A 156 7.33 -17.90 19.08
CA SER A 156 8.32 -16.89 19.47
C SER A 156 9.73 -17.47 19.55
N TYR A 157 10.76 -16.65 19.33
CA TYR A 157 12.17 -17.06 19.31
C TYR A 157 12.44 -18.17 18.30
N ASN A 158 12.04 -17.94 17.05
CA ASN A 158 12.36 -18.80 15.90
C ASN A 158 13.09 -17.96 14.83
N GLN A 159 13.17 -18.45 13.60
CA GLN A 159 13.85 -17.81 12.47
C GLN A 159 12.88 -17.52 11.31
N LEU A 160 11.59 -17.31 11.61
CA LEU A 160 10.53 -17.12 10.62
C LEU A 160 10.68 -15.78 9.89
N ASN A 161 10.63 -15.79 8.57
CA ASN A 161 10.58 -14.58 7.73
C ASN A 161 9.21 -14.33 7.10
N ASN A 162 8.25 -15.25 7.24
CA ASN A 162 6.85 -15.08 6.89
C ASN A 162 5.98 -16.03 7.73
N LEU A 163 4.67 -15.81 7.71
CA LEU A 163 3.70 -16.59 8.48
C LEU A 163 2.87 -17.57 7.63
N SER A 164 3.38 -17.97 6.45
CA SER A 164 2.71 -18.94 5.58
C SER A 164 2.43 -20.24 6.33
N GLY A 165 1.21 -20.76 6.18
CA GLY A 165 0.66 -21.90 6.90
C GLY A 165 -0.29 -21.50 8.04
N VAL A 166 -0.17 -20.29 8.60
CA VAL A 166 -1.07 -19.82 9.67
C VAL A 166 -2.49 -19.56 9.16
N GLU A 167 -2.67 -19.34 7.84
CA GLU A 167 -3.97 -19.13 7.22
C GLU A 167 -4.96 -20.30 7.41
N ALA A 168 -4.47 -21.49 7.76
CA ALA A 168 -5.28 -22.66 8.10
C ALA A 168 -5.90 -22.61 9.51
N CYS A 169 -5.42 -21.72 10.39
CA CYS A 169 -5.82 -21.61 11.79
C CYS A 169 -6.89 -20.51 11.96
N GLN A 170 -8.07 -20.69 11.38
CA GLN A 170 -9.10 -19.64 11.32
C GLN A 170 -9.69 -19.27 12.69
N GLU A 171 -9.69 -20.21 13.64
CA GLU A 171 -10.21 -20.08 15.01
C GLU A 171 -9.16 -19.56 16.03
N LEU A 172 -8.04 -19.01 15.55
CA LEU A 172 -6.95 -18.58 16.40
C LEU A 172 -7.33 -17.34 17.24
N PHE A 173 -7.14 -17.43 18.56
CA PHE A 173 -7.42 -16.35 19.54
C PHE A 173 -6.14 -15.64 19.99
N GLU A 174 -5.08 -16.39 20.26
CA GLU A 174 -3.81 -15.87 20.77
C GLU A 174 -2.66 -16.33 19.87
N PHE A 175 -1.93 -15.36 19.31
CA PHE A 175 -0.80 -15.61 18.44
C PHE A 175 0.46 -14.88 18.93
N TYR A 176 1.51 -15.66 19.15
CA TYR A 176 2.80 -15.16 19.62
C TYR A 176 3.90 -15.54 18.61
N ALA A 177 4.56 -14.54 18.04
CA ALA A 177 5.69 -14.72 17.12
C ALA A 177 6.79 -13.69 17.40
N ALA A 178 7.01 -13.38 18.68
CA ALA A 178 8.05 -12.45 19.10
C ALA A 178 9.45 -12.95 18.73
N TYR A 179 10.39 -12.04 18.47
CA TYR A 179 11.79 -12.36 18.16
C TYR A 179 11.95 -13.36 17.00
N ASN A 180 11.36 -13.02 15.86
CA ASN A 180 11.55 -13.70 14.57
C ASN A 180 12.25 -12.75 13.58
N LYS A 181 12.21 -13.07 12.28
CA LYS A 181 12.82 -12.30 11.18
C LYS A 181 11.78 -11.68 10.25
N LEU A 182 10.61 -11.31 10.78
CA LEU A 182 9.57 -10.62 10.00
C LEU A 182 9.98 -9.16 9.79
N ASP A 183 10.10 -8.72 8.54
CA ASP A 183 10.61 -7.39 8.21
C ASP A 183 9.65 -6.54 7.37
N HIS A 184 8.62 -7.13 6.77
CA HIS A 184 7.61 -6.43 5.97
C HIS A 184 6.18 -6.72 6.45
N TYR A 185 5.24 -5.80 6.19
CA TYR A 185 3.82 -6.00 6.49
C TYR A 185 3.19 -7.16 5.69
N ASP A 186 3.70 -7.43 4.48
CA ASP A 186 3.25 -8.54 3.64
C ASP A 186 3.46 -9.91 4.31
N ASP A 187 4.45 -10.03 5.21
CA ASP A 187 4.77 -11.25 5.96
C ASP A 187 3.65 -11.64 6.93
N LEU A 188 2.77 -10.68 7.28
CA LEU A 188 1.64 -10.84 8.19
C LEU A 188 0.33 -11.23 7.47
N SER A 189 0.35 -11.35 6.14
CA SER A 189 -0.85 -11.57 5.32
C SER A 189 -1.63 -12.83 5.69
N SER A 190 -0.96 -13.91 6.13
CA SER A 190 -1.61 -15.15 6.57
C SER A 190 -2.53 -14.98 7.77
N LEU A 191 -2.27 -13.99 8.65
CA LEU A 191 -3.13 -13.72 9.81
C LEU A 191 -4.49 -13.15 9.43
N ARG A 192 -4.71 -12.69 8.18
CA ARG A 192 -5.99 -12.13 7.74
C ARG A 192 -7.15 -13.13 7.83
N ASN A 193 -6.86 -14.42 7.74
CA ASN A 193 -7.87 -15.47 7.81
C ASN A 193 -8.26 -15.83 9.27
N CYS A 194 -7.49 -15.36 10.26
CA CYS A 194 -7.74 -15.59 11.68
C CYS A 194 -8.71 -14.52 12.22
N GLN A 195 -10.01 -14.76 12.08
CA GLN A 195 -11.04 -13.74 12.35
C GLN A 195 -11.27 -13.48 13.85
N PHE A 196 -10.79 -14.35 14.73
CA PHE A 196 -11.04 -14.30 16.17
C PHE A 196 -9.84 -13.84 17.01
N LEU A 197 -8.78 -13.33 16.36
CA LEU A 197 -7.57 -12.91 17.06
C LEU A 197 -7.84 -11.79 18.07
N LYS A 198 -7.50 -12.08 19.33
CA LYS A 198 -7.57 -11.17 20.48
C LYS A 198 -6.20 -10.68 20.91
N VAL A 199 -5.19 -11.53 20.80
CA VAL A 199 -3.82 -11.23 21.20
C VAL A 199 -2.86 -11.50 20.05
N ILE A 200 -2.09 -10.49 19.68
CA ILE A 200 -1.00 -10.61 18.71
C ILE A 200 0.27 -10.08 19.37
N ASN A 201 1.30 -10.91 19.49
CA ASN A 201 2.62 -10.48 19.93
C ASN A 201 3.65 -10.70 18.82
N LEU A 202 4.15 -9.59 18.28
CA LEU A 202 5.17 -9.56 17.23
C LEU A 202 6.44 -8.84 17.70
N THR A 203 6.62 -8.68 19.02
CA THR A 203 7.71 -7.87 19.57
C THR A 203 9.09 -8.40 19.17
N GLY A 204 10.01 -7.51 18.84
CA GLY A 204 11.39 -7.87 18.49
C GLY A 204 11.56 -8.38 17.05
N ASN A 205 10.57 -8.16 16.18
CA ASN A 205 10.70 -8.30 14.73
C ASN A 205 11.10 -6.96 14.08
N GLU A 206 11.68 -6.99 12.89
CA GLU A 206 12.06 -5.77 12.16
C GLU A 206 10.82 -4.95 11.74
N VAL A 207 9.71 -5.63 11.41
CA VAL A 207 8.43 -5.00 11.04
C VAL A 207 7.85 -4.08 12.15
N GLU A 208 8.22 -4.29 13.42
CA GLU A 208 7.75 -3.50 14.57
C GLU A 208 8.37 -2.09 14.62
N LYS A 209 9.53 -1.87 13.98
CA LYS A 209 10.27 -0.59 14.08
C LYS A 209 9.52 0.62 13.50
N GLY A 210 8.46 0.40 12.72
CA GLY A 210 7.67 1.48 12.13
C GLY A 210 6.79 2.21 13.16
N GLU A 211 6.76 3.54 13.11
CA GLU A 211 5.98 4.40 14.02
C GLU A 211 4.46 4.12 14.04
N VAL A 212 3.95 3.48 12.99
CA VAL A 212 2.52 3.16 12.82
C VAL A 212 2.21 1.68 12.97
N PHE A 213 3.17 0.85 13.35
CA PHE A 213 3.02 -0.62 13.40
C PHE A 213 1.83 -1.06 14.26
N THR A 214 1.75 -0.61 15.51
CA THR A 214 0.63 -0.97 16.41
C THR A 214 -0.71 -0.57 15.83
N LYS A 215 -0.79 0.59 15.19
CA LYS A 215 -2.01 1.11 14.57
C LYS A 215 -2.38 0.30 13.31
N PHE A 216 -1.39 -0.20 12.58
CA PHE A 216 -1.60 -1.10 11.45
C PHE A 216 -2.23 -2.42 11.91
N ILE A 217 -1.74 -3.00 13.01
CA ILE A 217 -2.33 -4.20 13.61
C ILE A 217 -3.78 -3.92 14.03
N ILE A 218 -4.02 -2.85 14.78
CA ILE A 218 -5.37 -2.47 15.23
C ILE A 218 -6.34 -2.25 14.06
N PHE A 219 -5.87 -1.64 12.96
CA PHE A 219 -6.71 -1.39 11.79
C PHE A 219 -7.05 -2.68 11.02
N ASN A 220 -6.08 -3.60 10.89
CA ASN A 220 -6.25 -4.80 10.07
C ASN A 220 -6.91 -5.96 10.80
N PHE A 221 -6.84 -5.99 12.13
CA PHE A 221 -7.38 -7.06 12.96
C PHE A 221 -8.39 -6.48 13.96
N GLN A 222 -9.66 -6.48 13.57
CA GLN A 222 -10.69 -5.60 14.15
C GLN A 222 -11.06 -5.91 15.61
N ASP A 223 -10.77 -7.13 16.08
CA ASP A 223 -11.15 -7.63 17.40
C ASP A 223 -9.96 -7.78 18.37
N VAL A 224 -8.76 -7.30 17.97
CA VAL A 224 -7.55 -7.38 18.79
C VAL A 224 -7.66 -6.48 20.03
N GLU A 225 -7.43 -7.08 21.18
CA GLU A 225 -7.45 -6.43 22.50
C GLU A 225 -6.03 -6.14 23.01
N TYR A 226 -5.04 -6.91 22.55
CA TYR A 226 -3.64 -6.78 22.96
C TYR A 226 -2.66 -6.91 21.79
N VAL A 227 -1.77 -5.93 21.66
CA VAL A 227 -0.63 -5.94 20.73
C VAL A 227 0.66 -5.95 21.54
N GLY A 228 1.35 -7.10 21.58
CA GLY A 228 2.48 -7.31 22.50
C GLY A 228 2.02 -7.19 23.96
N SER A 229 2.65 -6.29 24.71
CA SER A 229 2.25 -5.95 26.09
C SER A 229 1.23 -4.79 26.16
N TYR A 230 0.88 -4.20 25.02
CA TYR A 230 0.02 -3.02 24.94
C TYR A 230 -1.46 -3.41 24.82
N SER A 231 -2.32 -2.80 25.64
CA SER A 231 -3.78 -3.00 25.59
C SER A 231 -4.43 -1.94 24.70
N VAL A 232 -5.16 -2.39 23.68
CA VAL A 232 -5.81 -1.53 22.68
C VAL A 232 -6.94 -0.73 23.31
N GLN A 233 -6.89 0.59 23.18
CA GLN A 233 -7.93 1.52 23.64
C GLN A 233 -8.81 2.00 22.49
N GLU A 234 -10.00 2.53 22.79
CA GLU A 234 -10.89 3.13 21.79
C GLU A 234 -10.24 4.30 21.02
N SER A 235 -9.37 5.06 21.70
CA SER A 235 -8.58 6.14 21.07
C SER A 235 -7.64 5.61 20.01
N ASP A 236 -7.04 4.43 20.23
CA ASP A 236 -6.09 3.84 19.28
C ASP A 236 -6.81 3.33 18.04
N VAL A 237 -8.03 2.80 18.21
CA VAL A 237 -8.90 2.41 17.10
C VAL A 237 -9.29 3.63 16.28
N ALA A 238 -9.67 4.73 16.93
CA ALA A 238 -10.02 5.98 16.25
C ALA A 238 -8.80 6.53 15.47
N GLU A 239 -7.62 6.51 16.08
CA GLU A 239 -6.37 6.97 15.44
C GLU A 239 -5.94 6.04 14.30
N ALA A 240 -6.06 4.72 14.48
CA ALA A 240 -5.78 3.74 13.43
C ALA A 240 -6.75 3.91 12.25
N ILE A 241 -8.05 4.11 12.51
CA ILE A 241 -9.01 4.48 11.48
C ILE A 241 -8.62 5.82 10.86
N GLU A 242 -8.23 6.85 11.61
CA GLU A 242 -7.81 8.12 11.01
C GLU A 242 -6.60 7.97 10.07
N ILE A 243 -5.63 7.16 10.46
CA ILE A 243 -4.38 6.94 9.74
C ILE A 243 -4.56 6.06 8.50
N PHE A 244 -5.38 5.02 8.60
CA PHE A 244 -5.54 3.99 7.57
C PHE A 244 -6.91 4.02 6.86
N SER A 245 -7.89 4.80 7.33
CA SER A 245 -9.11 5.08 6.56
C SER A 245 -8.76 5.94 5.35
N GLY A 246 -9.24 5.50 4.18
CA GLY A 246 -8.84 6.10 2.92
C GLY A 246 -7.39 5.78 2.52
N CYS A 247 -6.76 4.75 3.09
CA CYS A 247 -5.57 4.15 2.50
C CYS A 247 -5.98 3.19 1.39
N LEU A 248 -5.48 3.43 0.18
CA LEU A 248 -5.57 2.49 -0.93
C LEU A 248 -4.29 1.65 -0.92
N ASP A 249 -4.39 0.43 -0.41
CA ASP A 249 -3.30 -0.55 -0.41
C ASP A 249 -3.71 -1.87 -1.08
N LYS A 250 -2.73 -2.77 -1.21
CA LYS A 250 -2.94 -4.13 -1.73
C LYS A 250 -4.11 -4.83 -1.02
N ASP A 251 -4.19 -4.67 0.29
CA ASP A 251 -5.17 -5.36 1.11
C ASP A 251 -6.56 -4.78 0.95
N TYR A 252 -6.68 -3.47 0.76
CA TYR A 252 -7.93 -2.80 0.38
C TYR A 252 -8.52 -3.41 -0.89
N LEU A 253 -7.67 -3.69 -1.89
CA LEU A 253 -8.08 -4.33 -3.14
C LEU A 253 -8.43 -5.82 -2.95
N LEU A 254 -7.64 -6.56 -2.17
CA LEU A 254 -7.86 -7.99 -1.90
C LEU A 254 -9.12 -8.27 -1.06
N ARG A 255 -9.60 -7.30 -0.27
CA ARG A 255 -10.88 -7.42 0.45
C ARG A 255 -12.08 -7.51 -0.48
N GLN A 256 -11.99 -6.96 -1.69
CA GLN A 256 -13.10 -6.87 -2.64
C GLN A 256 -12.91 -7.80 -3.84
N HIS A 257 -11.67 -8.19 -4.14
CA HIS A 257 -11.31 -8.94 -5.34
C HIS A 257 -10.25 -10.00 -5.06
N SER A 258 -10.24 -11.06 -5.86
CA SER A 258 -9.25 -12.13 -5.74
C SER A 258 -7.87 -11.68 -6.20
N ALA A 259 -6.80 -12.31 -5.72
CA ALA A 259 -5.44 -12.04 -6.19
C ALA A 259 -5.30 -12.25 -7.72
N SER A 260 -6.00 -13.23 -8.29
CA SER A 260 -6.04 -13.47 -9.74
C SER A 260 -6.69 -12.33 -10.52
N ASP A 261 -7.70 -11.66 -9.95
CA ASP A 261 -8.34 -10.52 -10.61
C ASP A 261 -7.38 -9.33 -10.70
N LEU A 262 -6.59 -9.09 -9.64
CA LEU A 262 -5.59 -8.02 -9.60
C LEU A 262 -4.48 -8.20 -10.65
N GLN A 263 -4.11 -9.46 -10.96
CA GLN A 263 -3.13 -9.76 -12.00
C GLN A 263 -3.64 -9.40 -13.41
N THR A 264 -4.96 -9.36 -13.61
CA THR A 264 -5.58 -9.08 -14.92
C THR A 264 -6.06 -7.63 -15.06
N LEU A 265 -5.97 -6.85 -13.98
CA LEU A 265 -6.47 -5.50 -13.91
C LEU A 265 -5.61 -4.56 -14.75
N THR A 266 -6.24 -3.90 -15.72
CA THR A 266 -5.62 -2.91 -16.60
C THR A 266 -6.04 -1.49 -16.24
N GLU A 267 -7.22 -1.32 -15.65
CA GLU A 267 -7.76 0.00 -15.31
C GLU A 267 -8.33 0.03 -13.88
N LEU A 268 -7.90 1.04 -13.11
CA LEU A 268 -8.37 1.28 -11.75
C LEU A 268 -8.94 2.69 -11.63
N THR A 269 -10.24 2.80 -11.39
CA THR A 269 -10.95 4.06 -11.20
C THR A 269 -11.55 4.10 -9.80
N LEU A 270 -11.06 5.00 -8.96
CA LEU A 270 -11.53 5.21 -7.59
C LEU A 270 -11.78 6.70 -7.37
N VAL A 271 -12.91 7.20 -7.86
CA VAL A 271 -13.24 8.63 -7.82
C VAL A 271 -14.19 8.87 -6.65
N HIS A 272 -14.05 10.02 -5.95
CA HIS A 272 -14.87 10.34 -4.78
C HIS A 272 -14.80 9.31 -3.63
N CYS A 273 -13.69 8.59 -3.51
CA CYS A 273 -13.52 7.53 -2.50
C CYS A 273 -12.98 8.04 -1.15
N SER A 274 -12.73 9.34 -1.01
CA SER A 274 -12.09 9.95 0.17
C SER A 274 -10.71 9.36 0.47
N ILE A 275 -10.00 8.88 -0.55
CA ILE A 275 -8.66 8.29 -0.41
C ILE A 275 -7.68 9.40 -0.01
N LYS A 276 -6.90 9.17 1.04
CA LYS A 276 -5.87 10.08 1.55
C LYS A 276 -4.46 9.59 1.25
N LYS A 277 -4.26 8.28 1.31
CA LYS A 277 -2.94 7.65 1.14
C LYS A 277 -3.03 6.56 0.10
N VAL A 278 -1.99 6.41 -0.71
CA VAL A 278 -1.87 5.30 -1.65
C VAL A 278 -0.58 4.56 -1.38
N TRP A 279 -0.68 3.24 -1.24
CA TRP A 279 0.44 2.32 -1.13
C TRP A 279 0.20 1.15 -2.08
N LEU A 280 0.65 1.27 -3.33
CA LEU A 280 0.46 0.23 -4.34
C LEU A 280 1.81 -0.12 -4.96
N PRO A 281 2.53 -1.14 -4.45
CA PRO A 281 3.81 -1.53 -5.01
C PRO A 281 3.62 -2.18 -6.38
N GLY A 282 4.63 -2.05 -7.25
CA GLY A 282 4.55 -2.39 -8.66
C GLY A 282 4.29 -3.87 -8.97
N ASN A 283 4.58 -4.75 -8.01
CA ASN A 283 4.32 -6.19 -8.10
C ASN A 283 2.84 -6.57 -7.92
N VAL A 284 2.02 -5.69 -7.32
CA VAL A 284 0.61 -5.99 -7.01
C VAL A 284 -0.27 -5.89 -8.25
N LEU A 285 0.02 -4.92 -9.12
CA LEU A 285 -0.79 -4.59 -10.29
C LEU A 285 0.08 -4.50 -11.56
N PRO A 286 0.67 -5.62 -12.02
CA PRO A 286 1.71 -5.61 -13.06
C PRO A 286 1.20 -5.16 -14.43
N ASN A 287 -0.09 -5.32 -14.71
CA ASN A 287 -0.72 -5.00 -15.99
C ASN A 287 -1.50 -3.67 -15.97
N LEU A 288 -1.40 -2.91 -14.89
CA LEU A 288 -2.18 -1.68 -14.71
C LEU A 288 -1.69 -0.58 -15.64
N TYR A 289 -2.53 -0.24 -16.61
CA TYR A 289 -2.26 0.72 -17.66
C TYR A 289 -2.79 2.12 -17.32
N SER A 290 -3.94 2.21 -16.65
CA SER A 290 -4.57 3.49 -16.32
C SER A 290 -5.08 3.51 -14.88
N VAL A 291 -4.76 4.58 -14.16
CA VAL A 291 -5.26 4.83 -12.80
C VAL A 291 -5.94 6.18 -12.74
N ASN A 292 -7.17 6.22 -12.24
CA ASN A 292 -7.91 7.44 -11.96
C ASN A 292 -8.27 7.51 -10.48
N LEU A 293 -7.62 8.43 -9.77
CA LEU A 293 -7.85 8.76 -8.36
C LEU A 293 -8.31 10.22 -8.21
N SER A 294 -8.98 10.76 -9.22
CA SER A 294 -9.50 12.12 -9.16
C SER A 294 -10.55 12.30 -8.04
N TYR A 295 -10.74 13.53 -7.59
CA TYR A 295 -11.72 13.88 -6.54
C TYR A 295 -11.55 13.07 -5.24
N ASN A 296 -10.32 12.91 -4.79
CA ASN A 296 -9.98 12.33 -3.50
C ASN A 296 -9.33 13.38 -2.58
N MET A 297 -8.82 12.95 -1.42
CA MET A 297 -8.14 13.81 -0.45
C MET A 297 -6.66 13.43 -0.34
N LEU A 298 -6.02 13.13 -1.47
CA LEU A 298 -4.67 12.55 -1.48
C LEU A 298 -3.64 13.51 -0.87
N THR A 299 -3.01 13.06 0.22
CA THR A 299 -1.91 13.74 0.90
C THR A 299 -0.57 13.01 0.70
N TYR A 300 -0.61 11.70 0.43
CA TYR A 300 0.59 10.86 0.29
C TYR A 300 0.37 9.75 -0.75
N MET A 301 1.39 9.44 -1.53
CA MET A 301 1.39 8.33 -2.48
C MET A 301 2.76 7.68 -2.52
N TRP A 302 2.77 6.35 -2.53
CA TRP A 302 3.99 5.55 -2.67
C TRP A 302 3.71 4.24 -3.43
N GLY A 303 4.75 3.67 -4.03
CA GLY A 303 4.75 2.38 -4.70
C GLY A 303 4.33 2.46 -6.16
N MET A 304 3.40 3.37 -6.49
CA MET A 304 2.91 3.53 -7.87
C MET A 304 4.01 3.90 -8.87
N HIS A 305 5.11 4.48 -8.41
CA HIS A 305 6.28 4.80 -9.22
C HIS A 305 6.97 3.57 -9.80
N THR A 306 6.76 2.39 -9.22
CA THR A 306 7.32 1.11 -9.70
C THR A 306 6.39 0.36 -10.65
N LEU A 307 5.18 0.87 -10.93
CA LEU A 307 4.22 0.20 -11.82
C LEU A 307 4.78 0.14 -13.25
N PRO A 308 5.03 -1.07 -13.80
CA PRO A 308 5.85 -1.23 -15.01
C PRO A 308 5.11 -0.86 -16.30
N THR A 309 3.77 -0.83 -16.26
CA THR A 309 2.90 -0.65 -17.44
C THR A 309 2.05 0.62 -17.37
N LEU A 310 2.13 1.39 -16.28
CA LEU A 310 1.28 2.55 -16.05
C LEU A 310 1.55 3.62 -17.10
N HIS A 311 0.54 3.92 -17.91
CA HIS A 311 0.59 4.87 -19.01
C HIS A 311 -0.15 6.16 -18.68
N THR A 312 -1.30 6.07 -18.01
CA THR A 312 -2.12 7.24 -17.62
C THR A 312 -2.34 7.27 -16.12
N LEU A 313 -2.06 8.42 -15.51
CA LEU A 313 -2.32 8.68 -14.10
C LEU A 313 -3.15 9.96 -13.94
N CYS A 314 -4.36 9.81 -13.42
CA CYS A 314 -5.26 10.93 -13.17
C CYS A 314 -5.43 11.22 -11.68
N LEU A 315 -5.01 12.41 -11.27
CA LEU A 315 -5.02 12.89 -9.89
C LEU A 315 -5.65 14.28 -9.78
N ALA A 316 -6.54 14.59 -10.74
CA ALA A 316 -7.25 15.86 -10.77
C ALA A 316 -8.12 16.05 -9.51
N HIS A 317 -8.38 17.29 -9.11
CA HIS A 317 -9.27 17.60 -7.98
C HIS A 317 -8.87 16.91 -6.67
N ASN A 318 -7.57 16.95 -6.34
CA ASN A 318 -7.05 16.51 -5.07
C ASN A 318 -6.45 17.70 -4.30
N GLU A 319 -5.99 17.44 -3.08
CA GLU A 319 -5.21 18.40 -2.31
C GLU A 319 -3.71 18.07 -2.35
N VAL A 320 -3.20 17.49 -3.45
CA VAL A 320 -1.83 16.94 -3.51
C VAL A 320 -0.83 18.02 -3.10
N CYS A 321 -0.38 17.93 -1.85
CA CYS A 321 0.56 18.85 -1.26
C CYS A 321 1.97 18.31 -1.49
N ALA A 322 2.50 18.55 -2.69
CA ALA A 322 3.93 18.78 -2.93
C ALA A 322 4.92 17.71 -2.38
N GLN A 323 4.51 16.45 -2.26
CA GLN A 323 5.35 15.27 -2.00
C GLN A 323 4.95 14.14 -2.96
N TRP A 324 4.92 14.45 -4.26
CA TRP A 324 4.70 13.47 -5.34
C TRP A 324 5.74 12.34 -5.30
N MET A 325 6.99 12.71 -4.95
CA MET A 325 8.10 11.82 -4.61
C MET A 325 8.93 12.55 -3.54
N ALA A 326 9.17 11.93 -2.38
CA ALA A 326 10.13 12.48 -1.42
C ALA A 326 11.54 12.37 -2.03
N GLU A 327 12.24 13.48 -2.18
CA GLU A 327 13.59 13.56 -2.79
C GLU A 327 14.61 12.64 -2.07
N GLU A 328 14.37 12.34 -0.79
CA GLU A 328 15.17 11.40 0.02
C GLU A 328 14.90 9.93 -0.31
N GLU A 329 13.70 9.58 -0.76
CA GLU A 329 13.31 8.21 -1.12
C GLU A 329 13.80 7.82 -2.52
N LEU A 330 13.91 8.79 -3.43
CA LEU A 330 14.45 8.58 -4.79
C LEU A 330 15.94 8.16 -4.81
N LYS A 331 16.66 8.39 -3.72
CA LYS A 331 18.07 8.02 -3.59
C LYS A 331 18.28 6.60 -3.08
N LYS A 332 17.21 5.94 -2.61
CA LYS A 332 17.28 4.62 -1.96
C LYS A 332 16.97 3.47 -2.91
N GLU A 333 16.25 3.71 -4.00
CA GLU A 333 15.84 2.68 -4.94
C GLU A 333 16.61 2.77 -6.27
N GLU A 334 17.21 1.65 -6.69
CA GLU A 334 17.80 1.48 -8.01
C GLU A 334 16.68 1.20 -9.03
N GLY A 335 16.34 2.16 -9.90
CA GLY A 335 15.34 1.95 -10.95
C GLY A 335 14.82 3.24 -11.62
N GLU A 336 14.13 3.08 -12.75
CA GLU A 336 13.40 4.16 -13.41
C GLU A 336 12.03 4.39 -12.73
N TYR A 337 11.74 5.64 -12.37
CA TYR A 337 10.46 6.03 -11.78
C TYR A 337 9.43 6.25 -12.90
N TYR A 338 8.28 5.60 -12.78
CA TYR A 338 7.19 5.66 -13.77
C TYR A 338 7.69 5.42 -15.21
N PRO A 339 8.30 4.25 -15.50
CA PRO A 339 9.07 4.02 -16.72
C PRO A 339 8.27 4.18 -18.02
N ARG A 340 6.93 4.09 -17.95
CA ARG A 340 6.03 4.16 -19.11
C ARG A 340 4.93 5.23 -19.00
N LEU A 341 4.97 6.09 -17.99
CA LEU A 341 3.93 7.09 -17.80
C LEU A 341 4.01 8.16 -18.90
N GLN A 342 2.97 8.27 -19.72
CA GLN A 342 2.90 9.22 -20.83
C GLN A 342 1.94 10.38 -20.56
N VAL A 343 0.86 10.14 -19.81
CA VAL A 343 -0.18 11.14 -19.56
C VAL A 343 -0.40 11.32 -18.06
N LEU A 344 -0.21 12.56 -17.59
CA LEU A 344 -0.37 12.91 -16.20
C LEU A 344 -1.37 14.06 -16.02
N TYR A 345 -2.45 13.79 -15.27
CA TYR A 345 -3.43 14.81 -14.88
C TYR A 345 -3.22 15.26 -13.44
N LEU A 346 -2.83 16.52 -13.28
CA LEU A 346 -2.61 17.23 -12.01
C LEU A 346 -3.48 18.49 -11.90
N ASN A 347 -4.46 18.65 -12.78
CA ASN A 347 -5.32 19.84 -12.82
C ASN A 347 -6.23 19.96 -11.57
N ASN A 348 -6.68 21.17 -11.27
CA ASN A 348 -7.52 21.46 -10.11
C ASN A 348 -6.92 20.98 -8.78
N ASN A 349 -5.62 21.20 -8.58
CA ASN A 349 -4.92 20.94 -7.32
C ASN A 349 -4.47 22.26 -6.67
N LYS A 350 -3.71 22.19 -5.58
CA LYS A 350 -3.13 23.36 -4.89
C LYS A 350 -1.63 23.52 -5.17
N ILE A 351 -1.16 23.11 -6.34
CA ILE A 351 0.28 23.09 -6.68
C ILE A 351 0.80 24.52 -6.87
N THR A 352 1.89 24.86 -6.18
CA THR A 352 2.54 26.19 -6.25
C THR A 352 3.87 26.19 -6.98
N THR A 353 4.53 25.03 -7.11
CA THR A 353 5.80 24.85 -7.85
C THR A 353 5.89 23.43 -8.43
N MET A 354 6.53 23.29 -9.60
CA MET A 354 6.78 22.00 -10.24
C MET A 354 8.09 21.35 -9.78
N LYS A 355 8.96 22.05 -9.03
CA LYS A 355 10.27 21.53 -8.62
C LYS A 355 10.19 20.15 -7.96
N ARG A 356 9.15 19.92 -7.16
CA ARG A 356 8.94 18.68 -6.42
C ARG A 356 8.28 17.55 -7.23
N LEU A 357 7.82 17.85 -8.45
CA LEU A 357 7.32 16.84 -9.38
C LEU A 357 8.46 16.09 -10.07
N GLN A 358 9.65 16.70 -10.13
CA GLN A 358 10.86 16.11 -10.69
C GLN A 358 10.63 15.55 -12.10
N LEU A 359 10.01 16.36 -12.96
CA LEU A 359 9.57 15.95 -14.30
C LEU A 359 10.72 15.43 -15.18
N ALA A 360 11.96 15.86 -14.92
CA ALA A 360 13.16 15.35 -15.60
C ALA A 360 13.45 13.86 -15.32
N ALA A 361 12.89 13.29 -14.25
CA ALA A 361 13.04 11.88 -13.89
C ALA A 361 11.98 10.98 -14.56
N LEU A 362 11.03 11.55 -15.32
CA LEU A 362 9.95 10.80 -15.99
C LEU A 362 10.32 10.54 -17.46
N PRO A 363 10.83 9.35 -17.81
CA PRO A 363 11.49 9.11 -19.09
C PRO A 363 10.54 9.10 -20.29
N ALA A 364 9.24 8.95 -20.06
CA ALA A 364 8.23 8.77 -21.12
C ALA A 364 7.11 9.82 -21.11
N LEU A 365 7.16 10.84 -20.25
CA LEU A 365 6.03 11.78 -20.09
C LEU A 365 5.83 12.68 -21.33
N GLU A 366 4.72 12.49 -22.04
CA GLU A 366 4.40 13.24 -23.27
C GLU A 366 3.39 14.36 -23.04
N THR A 367 2.44 14.16 -22.13
CA THR A 367 1.34 15.11 -21.87
C THR A 367 1.17 15.38 -20.39
N LEU A 368 1.19 16.66 -20.02
CA LEU A 368 1.03 17.12 -18.65
C LEU A 368 -0.10 18.16 -18.53
N PHE A 369 -1.09 17.85 -17.69
CA PHE A 369 -2.21 18.75 -17.37
C PHE A 369 -2.05 19.34 -15.97
N LEU A 370 -1.88 20.66 -15.90
CA LEU A 370 -1.66 21.43 -14.68
C LEU A 370 -2.60 22.64 -14.57
N GLN A 371 -3.65 22.70 -15.38
CA GLN A 371 -4.61 23.81 -15.32
C GLN A 371 -5.32 23.91 -13.97
N ASP A 372 -5.79 25.11 -13.61
CA ASP A 372 -6.47 25.38 -12.34
C ASP A 372 -5.62 25.04 -11.10
N ASN A 373 -4.34 25.42 -11.12
CA ASN A 373 -3.43 25.33 -9.98
C ASN A 373 -3.01 26.74 -9.51
N GLN A 374 -1.97 26.83 -8.68
CA GLN A 374 -1.48 28.08 -8.10
C GLN A 374 -0.03 28.39 -8.49
N LEU A 375 0.43 27.87 -9.63
CA LEU A 375 1.80 28.05 -10.13
C LEU A 375 2.08 29.53 -10.40
N LYS A 376 3.25 30.02 -9.96
CA LYS A 376 3.70 31.40 -10.16
C LYS A 376 4.80 31.55 -11.23
N SER A 377 5.53 30.46 -11.49
CA SER A 377 6.61 30.35 -12.47
C SER A 377 6.64 28.92 -13.04
N LEU A 378 7.49 28.68 -14.04
CA LEU A 378 7.71 27.36 -14.63
C LEU A 378 8.88 26.58 -13.99
N THR A 379 9.34 27.02 -12.82
CA THR A 379 10.45 26.38 -12.10
C THR A 379 10.14 24.91 -11.80
N GLY A 380 11.00 24.01 -12.31
CA GLY A 380 10.86 22.55 -12.21
C GLY A 380 10.50 21.86 -13.53
N LEU A 381 10.31 22.62 -14.61
CA LEU A 381 10.02 22.09 -15.95
C LEU A 381 11.28 21.62 -16.71
N LYS A 382 12.42 22.28 -16.49
CA LYS A 382 13.71 21.99 -17.13
C LYS A 382 14.05 20.50 -17.12
N GLY A 383 14.45 19.99 -18.28
CA GLY A 383 14.85 18.60 -18.46
C GLY A 383 13.72 17.59 -18.70
N ALA A 384 12.45 18.03 -18.78
CA ALA A 384 11.33 17.19 -19.23
C ALA A 384 11.38 16.96 -20.75
N THR A 385 12.39 16.23 -21.23
CA THR A 385 12.79 16.16 -22.65
C THR A 385 11.78 15.47 -23.57
N THR A 386 10.86 14.69 -23.01
CA THR A 386 9.85 13.94 -23.75
C THR A 386 8.54 14.70 -23.93
N LEU A 387 8.36 15.81 -23.22
CA LEU A 387 7.09 16.52 -23.16
C LEU A 387 6.71 17.12 -24.52
N SER A 388 5.52 16.80 -25.00
CA SER A 388 4.97 17.31 -26.27
C SER A 388 3.78 18.25 -26.06
N ARG A 389 2.98 18.02 -25.02
CA ARG A 389 1.83 18.86 -24.67
C ARG A 389 1.89 19.28 -23.21
N LEU A 390 1.83 20.59 -22.97
CA LEU A 390 1.83 21.18 -21.64
C LEU A 390 0.64 22.13 -21.46
N VAL A 391 -0.24 21.80 -20.51
CA VAL A 391 -1.44 22.58 -20.22
C VAL A 391 -1.33 23.27 -18.86
N LEU A 392 -1.23 24.60 -18.86
CA LEU A 392 -1.01 25.43 -17.67
C LEU A 392 -2.08 26.53 -17.49
N ASP A 393 -3.23 26.36 -18.14
CA ASP A 393 -4.31 27.35 -18.09
C ASP A 393 -4.76 27.67 -16.67
N ARG A 394 -5.25 28.89 -16.45
CA ARG A 394 -5.83 29.35 -15.17
C ARG A 394 -4.90 29.09 -13.98
N ASN A 395 -3.63 29.44 -14.13
CA ASN A 395 -2.65 29.49 -13.04
C ASN A 395 -2.37 30.96 -12.63
N ARG A 396 -1.27 31.21 -11.91
CA ARG A 396 -0.84 32.55 -11.47
C ARG A 396 0.53 32.91 -12.05
N ILE A 397 0.88 32.35 -13.22
CA ILE A 397 2.21 32.49 -13.82
C ILE A 397 2.40 33.94 -14.27
N GLU A 398 3.39 34.62 -13.71
CA GLU A 398 3.70 36.01 -14.05
C GLU A 398 5.06 36.15 -14.74
N PHE A 399 6.02 35.28 -14.37
CA PHE A 399 7.39 35.34 -14.87
C PHE A 399 7.79 33.99 -15.46
N VAL A 400 8.34 34.04 -16.67
CA VAL A 400 8.81 32.88 -17.43
C VAL A 400 10.08 33.29 -18.15
N THR A 401 11.12 32.45 -18.07
CA THR A 401 12.39 32.66 -18.79
C THR A 401 12.55 31.62 -19.90
N GLN A 402 13.51 31.85 -20.81
CA GLN A 402 13.87 30.84 -21.81
C GLN A 402 14.43 29.56 -21.17
N GLU A 403 15.20 29.70 -20.09
CA GLU A 403 15.82 28.60 -19.35
C GLU A 403 14.79 27.63 -18.73
N ASP A 404 13.57 28.10 -18.45
CA ASP A 404 12.49 27.25 -17.95
C ASP A 404 12.10 26.14 -18.96
N PHE A 405 12.38 26.35 -20.26
CA PHE A 405 12.11 25.41 -21.35
C PHE A 405 13.36 24.64 -21.82
N ASP A 406 14.50 24.77 -21.12
CA ASP A 406 15.71 24.04 -21.48
C ASP A 406 15.44 22.52 -21.54
N GLY A 407 15.75 21.93 -22.69
CA GLY A 407 15.57 20.51 -22.98
C GLY A 407 14.20 20.10 -23.52
N LEU A 408 13.21 21.01 -23.62
CA LEU A 408 11.85 20.71 -24.12
C LEU A 408 11.76 20.71 -25.65
N GLU A 409 12.64 19.97 -26.31
CA GLU A 409 12.79 19.98 -27.77
C GLU A 409 11.59 19.37 -28.52
N LYS A 410 10.76 18.56 -27.83
CA LYS A 410 9.58 17.89 -28.40
C LYS A 410 8.27 18.66 -28.19
N LEU A 411 8.30 19.81 -27.52
CA LEU A 411 7.10 20.57 -27.19
C LEU A 411 6.42 21.10 -28.45
N ARG A 412 5.16 20.71 -28.65
CA ARG A 412 4.31 21.08 -29.79
C ARG A 412 3.13 21.93 -29.40
N GLU A 413 2.59 21.72 -28.21
CA GLU A 413 1.42 22.45 -27.73
C GLU A 413 1.66 23.02 -26.34
N LEU A 414 1.48 24.34 -26.21
CA LEU A 414 1.65 25.07 -24.96
C LEU A 414 0.39 25.90 -24.67
N TYR A 415 -0.25 25.61 -23.55
CA TYR A 415 -1.44 26.32 -23.09
C TYR A 415 -1.11 27.11 -21.83
N LEU A 416 -1.30 28.42 -21.89
CA LEU A 416 -0.98 29.40 -20.84
C LEU A 416 -2.13 30.40 -20.66
N GLU A 417 -3.36 30.03 -21.03
CA GLU A 417 -4.51 30.93 -20.94
C GLU A 417 -4.84 31.31 -19.49
N GLY A 418 -5.36 32.51 -19.26
CA GLY A 418 -5.81 32.93 -17.93
C GLY A 418 -4.69 33.03 -16.88
N ASN A 419 -3.47 33.36 -17.30
CA ASN A 419 -2.31 33.63 -16.44
C ASN A 419 -2.08 35.14 -16.26
N LYS A 420 -0.88 35.54 -15.81
CA LYS A 420 -0.50 36.93 -15.54
C LYS A 420 0.66 37.41 -16.39
N LEU A 421 0.93 36.76 -17.52
CA LEU A 421 2.07 37.04 -18.39
C LEU A 421 1.98 38.45 -18.99
N LYS A 422 3.11 39.15 -19.03
CA LYS A 422 3.23 40.50 -19.61
C LYS A 422 4.10 40.53 -20.86
N GLU A 423 4.98 39.55 -21.02
CA GLU A 423 6.04 39.48 -22.03
C GLU A 423 6.02 38.11 -22.71
N LEU A 424 6.56 38.03 -23.93
CA LEU A 424 6.61 36.84 -24.79
C LEU A 424 8.02 36.41 -25.16
N PHE A 425 9.06 37.13 -24.74
CA PHE A 425 10.48 36.81 -25.02
C PHE A 425 10.88 35.36 -24.70
N PHE A 426 10.22 34.72 -23.73
CA PHE A 426 10.51 33.36 -23.30
C PHE A 426 10.27 32.28 -24.37
N ILE A 427 9.47 32.55 -25.40
CA ILE A 427 9.12 31.54 -26.42
C ILE A 427 10.22 31.31 -27.44
N GLN A 428 11.25 32.16 -27.48
CA GLN A 428 12.33 32.00 -28.44
C GLN A 428 13.02 30.64 -28.22
N GLY A 429 13.28 29.92 -29.30
CA GLY A 429 13.86 28.58 -29.25
C GLY A 429 12.84 27.44 -29.23
N LEU A 430 11.55 27.71 -28.99
CA LEU A 430 10.46 26.72 -29.10
C LEU A 430 10.08 26.43 -30.56
N ASN A 431 11.06 26.13 -31.39
CA ASN A 431 10.91 26.07 -32.84
C ASN A 431 9.99 24.94 -33.35
N LYS A 432 9.69 23.96 -32.51
CA LYS A 432 8.78 22.83 -32.82
C LYS A 432 7.33 23.07 -32.41
N LEU A 433 7.04 24.23 -31.82
CA LEU A 433 5.71 24.57 -31.33
C LEU A 433 4.73 24.76 -32.50
N ASP A 434 3.66 23.97 -32.50
CA ASP A 434 2.58 23.98 -33.48
C ASP A 434 1.42 24.86 -32.98
N ARG A 435 1.16 24.87 -31.66
CA ARG A 435 0.03 25.60 -31.05
C ARG A 435 0.42 26.32 -29.76
N LEU A 436 0.00 27.59 -29.64
CA LEU A 436 0.29 28.44 -28.50
C LEU A 436 -0.96 29.21 -28.04
N PHE A 437 -1.42 28.91 -26.84
CA PHE A 437 -2.62 29.54 -26.28
C PHE A 437 -2.24 30.48 -25.13
N LEU A 438 -2.47 31.77 -25.33
CA LEU A 438 -2.07 32.88 -24.44
C LEU A 438 -3.25 33.79 -24.08
N ALA A 439 -4.49 33.33 -24.32
CA ALA A 439 -5.70 34.11 -24.05
C ALA A 439 -5.75 34.59 -22.60
N TYR A 440 -6.40 35.72 -22.35
CA TYR A 440 -6.66 36.26 -21.01
C TYR A 440 -5.40 36.42 -20.12
N ASN A 441 -4.29 36.87 -20.72
CA ASN A 441 -3.09 37.29 -20.01
C ASN A 441 -3.05 38.83 -19.86
N ARG A 442 -1.88 39.40 -19.55
CA ARG A 442 -1.66 40.83 -19.30
C ARG A 442 -0.69 41.46 -20.32
N ILE A 443 -0.59 40.88 -21.51
CA ILE A 443 0.34 41.33 -22.55
C ILE A 443 -0.19 42.64 -23.16
N MET A 444 0.55 43.73 -22.94
CA MET A 444 0.11 45.08 -23.31
C MET A 444 0.89 45.65 -24.49
N ASP A 445 2.20 45.43 -24.53
CA ASP A 445 3.01 45.89 -25.64
C ASP A 445 2.73 45.03 -26.89
N ILE A 446 2.50 45.69 -28.02
CA ILE A 446 2.27 45.00 -29.29
C ILE A 446 3.58 44.51 -29.91
N ASN A 447 4.72 45.09 -29.51
CA ASN A 447 6.03 44.67 -30.02
C ASN A 447 6.38 43.24 -29.57
N GLU A 448 5.79 42.74 -28.48
CA GLU A 448 5.96 41.36 -28.01
C GLU A 448 5.54 40.32 -29.07
N VAL A 449 4.60 40.68 -29.95
CA VAL A 449 4.16 39.83 -31.07
C VAL A 449 5.30 39.51 -32.04
N SER A 450 6.33 40.35 -32.10
CA SER A 450 7.51 40.10 -32.95
C SER A 450 8.26 38.81 -32.56
N PHE A 451 8.19 38.40 -31.29
CA PHE A 451 8.79 37.14 -30.85
C PHE A 451 8.08 35.92 -31.40
N LEU A 452 6.78 36.02 -31.75
CA LEU A 452 6.05 34.92 -32.40
C LEU A 452 6.66 34.60 -33.78
N ALA A 453 7.26 35.57 -34.45
CA ALA A 453 7.92 35.36 -35.75
C ALA A 453 9.11 34.38 -35.67
N THR A 454 9.65 34.14 -34.47
CA THR A 454 10.70 33.14 -34.25
C THR A 454 10.17 31.71 -34.30
N LEU A 455 8.85 31.52 -34.17
CA LEU A 455 8.19 30.20 -34.13
C LEU A 455 7.79 29.75 -35.53
N ASN A 456 8.74 29.21 -36.28
CA ASN A 456 8.57 28.88 -37.69
C ASN A 456 7.46 27.84 -37.98
N ASN A 457 7.10 26.99 -37.03
CA ASN A 457 6.09 25.94 -37.19
C ASN A 457 4.73 26.30 -36.60
N LEU A 458 4.55 27.50 -36.05
CA LEU A 458 3.33 27.85 -35.33
C LEU A 458 2.14 27.98 -36.30
N LYS A 459 1.12 27.14 -36.10
CA LYS A 459 -0.11 27.09 -36.90
C LYS A 459 -1.28 27.73 -36.20
N GLU A 460 -1.32 27.67 -34.88
CA GLU A 460 -2.43 28.17 -34.08
C GLU A 460 -1.93 29.03 -32.94
N VAL A 461 -2.47 30.24 -32.82
CA VAL A 461 -2.20 31.15 -31.72
C VAL A 461 -3.47 31.83 -31.23
N THR A 462 -3.65 31.89 -29.91
CA THR A 462 -4.74 32.66 -29.29
C THR A 462 -4.16 33.68 -28.32
N LEU A 463 -4.47 34.94 -28.51
CA LEU A 463 -4.07 36.09 -27.70
C LEU A 463 -5.29 36.88 -27.21
N LEU A 464 -6.52 36.49 -27.57
CA LEU A 464 -7.77 37.11 -27.11
C LEU A 464 -7.77 37.44 -25.62
N GLY A 465 -8.36 38.58 -25.26
CA GLY A 465 -8.45 39.00 -23.86
C GLY A 465 -7.19 39.67 -23.30
N ASN A 466 -6.09 39.74 -24.06
CA ASN A 466 -4.93 40.57 -23.70
C ASN A 466 -5.17 42.06 -24.00
N PRO A 467 -4.60 43.00 -23.21
CA PRO A 467 -4.72 44.43 -23.47
C PRO A 467 -4.30 44.87 -24.89
N LEU A 468 -3.30 44.23 -25.49
CA LEU A 468 -2.84 44.54 -26.85
C LEU A 468 -3.92 44.34 -27.93
N CYS A 469 -4.91 43.47 -27.70
CA CYS A 469 -5.98 43.19 -28.66
C CYS A 469 -6.92 44.39 -28.89
N ARG A 470 -6.87 45.40 -28.01
CA ARG A 470 -7.66 46.63 -28.15
C ARG A 470 -7.10 47.58 -29.21
N LYS A 471 -5.89 47.32 -29.73
CA LYS A 471 -5.27 48.14 -30.78
C LYS A 471 -5.97 47.88 -32.11
N VAL A 472 -6.33 48.96 -32.82
CA VAL A 472 -7.13 48.91 -34.07
C VAL A 472 -6.48 48.05 -35.16
N ASN A 473 -5.15 47.99 -35.20
CA ASN A 473 -4.37 47.26 -36.20
C ASN A 473 -3.81 45.92 -35.68
N TYR A 474 -4.33 45.40 -34.57
CA TYR A 474 -3.85 44.19 -33.91
C TYR A 474 -3.70 42.98 -34.87
N TYR A 475 -4.77 42.60 -35.59
CA TYR A 475 -4.73 41.48 -36.54
C TYR A 475 -3.72 41.72 -37.67
N GLN A 476 -3.67 42.94 -38.22
CA GLN A 476 -2.73 43.28 -39.30
C GLN A 476 -1.28 43.15 -38.85
N ILE A 477 -0.97 43.54 -37.61
CA ILE A 477 0.38 43.42 -37.05
C ILE A 477 0.76 41.96 -36.86
N ILE A 478 -0.12 41.11 -36.33
CA ILE A 478 0.20 39.67 -36.17
C ILE A 478 0.45 39.02 -37.53
N LEU A 479 -0.46 39.23 -38.48
CA LEU A 479 -0.36 38.62 -39.81
C LEU A 479 0.90 39.08 -40.56
N LYS A 480 1.41 40.28 -40.28
CA LYS A 480 2.69 40.75 -40.82
C LYS A 480 3.90 39.97 -40.27
N HIS A 481 3.83 39.51 -39.02
CA HIS A 481 4.92 38.79 -38.37
C HIS A 481 4.83 37.27 -38.53
N MET A 482 3.66 36.74 -38.91
CA MET A 482 3.36 35.31 -38.91
C MET A 482 2.97 34.82 -40.30
N ALA A 483 3.90 34.13 -40.98
CA ALA A 483 3.68 33.62 -42.34
C ALA A 483 2.98 32.25 -42.39
N THR A 484 3.08 31.45 -41.31
CA THR A 484 2.62 30.05 -41.25
C THR A 484 1.32 29.84 -40.49
N ILE A 485 0.72 30.92 -39.98
CA ILE A 485 -0.45 30.86 -39.12
C ILE A 485 -1.70 30.43 -39.91
N GLU A 486 -2.38 29.38 -39.44
CA GLU A 486 -3.63 28.86 -39.99
C GLU A 486 -4.84 29.32 -39.17
N LEU A 487 -4.67 29.45 -37.85
CA LEU A 487 -5.70 29.84 -36.89
C LEU A 487 -5.18 30.94 -35.97
N LEU A 488 -5.83 32.10 -35.98
CA LEU A 488 -5.56 33.20 -35.07
C LEU A 488 -6.84 33.52 -34.29
N ASP A 489 -6.78 33.42 -32.97
CA ASP A 489 -7.90 33.77 -32.09
C ASP A 489 -9.19 33.00 -32.43
N GLY A 490 -9.04 31.73 -32.82
CA GLY A 490 -10.14 30.87 -33.28
C GLY A 490 -10.65 31.14 -34.70
N HIS A 491 -10.11 32.15 -35.39
CA HIS A 491 -10.46 32.47 -36.77
C HIS A 491 -9.47 31.86 -37.76
N ARG A 492 -9.99 31.17 -38.79
CA ARG A 492 -9.15 30.65 -39.88
C ARG A 492 -8.60 31.78 -40.73
N ILE A 493 -7.30 31.76 -40.96
CA ILE A 493 -6.60 32.69 -41.84
C ILE A 493 -6.40 32.02 -43.21
N ASN A 494 -6.94 32.65 -44.26
CA ASN A 494 -6.64 32.24 -45.63
C ASN A 494 -5.38 32.98 -46.08
N LEU A 495 -4.25 32.28 -46.13
CA LEU A 495 -2.97 32.81 -46.61
C LEU A 495 -2.93 33.06 -48.14
N ASN A 496 -4.02 32.77 -48.86
CA ASN A 496 -4.14 32.85 -50.32
C ASN A 496 -4.84 34.13 -50.85
N LYS A 497 -4.71 35.28 -50.18
CA LYS A 497 -5.22 36.56 -50.71
C LYS A 497 -4.24 37.71 -50.55
#